data_AF-A0A7J8Y5K7-F1
#
_entry.id   AF-A0A7J8Y5K7-F1
#
_cell.length_a   1.000
_cell.length_b   1.000
_cell.length_c   1.000
_cell.angle_alpha   90.00
_cell.angle_beta   90.00
_cell.angle_gamma   90.00
#
_symmetry.space_group_name_H-M   'P 1'
#
loop_
_entity.id
_entity.type
_entity.pdbx_description
1 polymer ?
#
loop_
_entity_poly.entity_id
_entity_poly.type
_entity_poly.pdbx_seq_one_letter_code
_entity_poly.pdbx_strand_id
1 'polypeptide(L)'
;MDISSIDGSNITESEMGMYVDRSYEKLKNGKYIVKVSGETYSCPFCPQKKKPNYRYMDLVQHASGVGNSSSARRTPIMKANHLALAKYLEKGLVPLVSSLKPAAQEDPLSGCDHDEKIVWPWTGIVVNIPTRKSEDGRTVGESGSKLRDELIRRGFNPIRVRPLWNNCDHSGIAVVEFRKDWSGLHNALSFENAYEADHRGKKDWGANNDVKYGLYAWIARADDHKSSSIIGEHLRKTSDIKTISKLMEEEARKQDRLVSYLTNILETKNKHLKEMEAMCSVTSESLKVLMEEKDNLLQAYNKGVF
;
A
#
# COMPACT_ATOMS: atom_id res chain seq x y z
N MET A 1 24.43 -36.65 -13.80
CA MET A 1 23.94 -38.01 -14.12
C MET A 1 23.06 -38.36 -12.92
N ASP A 2 21.73 -38.39 -13.01
CA ASP A 2 20.91 -39.13 -13.97
C ASP A 2 19.84 -38.28 -14.67
N ILE A 3 19.86 -38.31 -15.99
CA ILE A 3 18.74 -37.94 -16.86
C ILE A 3 18.15 -39.27 -17.30
N SER A 4 17.19 -39.80 -16.55
CA SER A 4 16.34 -40.88 -17.05
C SER A 4 15.29 -40.25 -17.97
N SER A 5 15.56 -40.37 -19.26
CA SER A 5 14.68 -40.10 -20.38
C SER A 5 13.29 -40.71 -20.16
N ILE A 6 12.29 -39.87 -19.95
CA ILE A 6 10.89 -40.24 -20.18
C ILE A 6 10.36 -39.28 -21.25
N ASP A 7 9.96 -39.92 -22.34
CA ASP A 7 9.36 -39.37 -23.54
C ASP A 7 8.16 -38.48 -23.20
N GLY A 8 8.07 -37.31 -23.84
CA GLY A 8 7.09 -36.26 -23.58
C GLY A 8 5.77 -36.45 -24.31
N SER A 9 5.46 -37.67 -24.73
CA SER A 9 4.30 -38.02 -25.54
C SER A 9 3.17 -38.57 -24.65
N ASN A 10 2.12 -37.75 -24.49
CA ASN A 10 0.86 -38.03 -23.76
C ASN A 10 0.94 -38.23 -22.24
N ILE A 11 1.14 -37.12 -21.51
CA ILE A 11 0.82 -37.05 -20.08
C ILE A 11 -0.67 -36.67 -19.95
N THR A 12 -1.45 -37.54 -19.34
CA THR A 12 -2.87 -37.33 -19.02
C THR A 12 -3.06 -36.31 -17.91
N GLU A 13 -4.27 -35.75 -17.77
CA GLU A 13 -4.57 -34.73 -16.76
C GLU A 13 -4.39 -35.25 -15.31
N SER A 14 -4.61 -36.55 -15.08
CA SER A 14 -4.36 -37.19 -13.78
C SER A 14 -2.87 -37.35 -13.46
N GLU A 15 -2.04 -37.66 -14.47
CA GLU A 15 -0.58 -37.73 -14.31
C GLU A 15 0.03 -36.34 -14.07
N MET A 16 -0.53 -35.29 -14.70
CA MET A 16 -0.14 -33.91 -14.46
C MET A 16 -0.29 -33.52 -12.98
N GLY A 17 -1.42 -33.90 -12.35
CA GLY A 17 -1.66 -33.66 -10.92
C GLY A 17 -0.59 -34.30 -10.02
N MET A 18 -0.24 -35.56 -10.30
CA MET A 18 0.83 -36.27 -9.58
C MET A 18 2.20 -35.59 -9.72
N TYR A 19 2.51 -35.05 -10.91
CA TYR A 19 3.74 -34.31 -11.14
C TYR A 19 3.78 -32.97 -10.38
N VAL A 20 2.64 -32.26 -10.29
CA VAL A 20 2.51 -31.04 -9.50
C VAL A 20 2.82 -31.33 -8.03
N ASP A 21 2.22 -32.36 -7.44
CA ASP A 21 2.42 -32.69 -6.03
C ASP A 21 3.85 -33.15 -5.74
N ARG A 22 4.45 -33.96 -6.61
CA ARG A 22 5.87 -34.36 -6.50
C ARG A 22 6.81 -33.16 -6.54
N SER A 23 6.55 -32.19 -7.41
CA SER A 23 7.37 -30.98 -7.51
C SER A 23 7.13 -30.03 -6.33
N TYR A 24 5.91 -29.98 -5.80
CA TYR A 24 5.57 -29.25 -4.59
C TYR A 24 6.31 -29.78 -3.36
N GLU A 25 6.39 -31.10 -3.17
CA GLU A 25 7.15 -31.69 -2.05
C GLU A 25 8.66 -31.42 -2.15
N LYS A 26 9.21 -31.39 -3.38
CA LYS A 26 10.61 -30.99 -3.59
C LYS A 26 10.84 -29.52 -3.21
N LEU A 27 9.90 -28.62 -3.50
CA LEU A 27 9.98 -27.22 -3.09
C LEU A 27 9.92 -27.09 -1.55
N LYS A 28 9.03 -27.85 -0.90
CA LYS A 28 8.88 -27.87 0.56
C LYS A 28 10.12 -28.39 1.29
N ASN A 29 10.77 -29.42 0.74
CA ASN A 29 11.97 -30.02 1.29
C ASN A 29 13.25 -29.21 1.01
N GLY A 30 13.13 -27.98 0.50
CA GLY A 30 14.26 -27.07 0.27
C GLY A 30 15.16 -27.47 -0.90
N LYS A 31 14.73 -28.40 -1.76
CA LYS A 31 15.53 -28.87 -2.91
C LYS A 31 15.77 -27.78 -3.95
N TYR A 32 14.91 -26.76 -3.99
CA TYR A 32 15.01 -25.62 -4.89
C TYR A 32 15.07 -24.32 -4.09
N ILE A 33 16.01 -23.45 -4.47
CA ILE A 33 16.14 -22.12 -3.87
C ILE A 33 15.17 -21.18 -4.60
N VAL A 34 14.13 -20.74 -3.90
CA VAL A 34 13.11 -19.81 -4.42
C VAL A 34 13.33 -18.39 -3.89
N LYS A 35 13.81 -18.25 -2.65
CA LYS A 35 14.17 -16.97 -2.03
C LYS A 35 15.68 -16.75 -2.15
N VAL A 36 16.09 -15.68 -2.82
CA VAL A 36 17.50 -15.34 -3.08
C VAL A 36 18.01 -14.32 -2.05
N SER A 37 17.19 -13.33 -1.70
CA SER A 37 17.47 -12.33 -0.67
C SER A 37 16.17 -11.88 0.01
N GLY A 38 16.22 -10.96 0.99
CA GLY A 38 15.09 -10.55 1.84
C GLY A 38 13.75 -10.36 1.09
N GLU A 39 13.78 -9.64 -0.02
CA GLU A 39 12.60 -9.33 -0.85
C GLU A 39 12.68 -9.88 -2.29
N THR A 40 13.73 -10.62 -2.62
CA THR A 40 13.99 -11.08 -4.00
C THR A 40 13.83 -12.58 -4.13
N TYR A 41 13.04 -12.99 -5.11
CA TYR A 41 12.70 -14.38 -5.40
C TYR A 41 13.10 -14.74 -6.83
N SER A 42 13.38 -16.02 -7.08
CA SER A 42 13.74 -16.54 -8.39
C SER A 42 12.94 -17.77 -8.75
N CYS A 43 12.58 -17.92 -10.03
CA CYS A 43 11.96 -19.13 -10.54
C CYS A 43 13.04 -20.20 -10.81
N PRO A 44 13.11 -21.30 -10.05
CA PRO A 44 14.13 -22.35 -10.25
C PRO A 44 13.96 -23.10 -11.57
N PHE A 45 12.80 -22.97 -12.23
CA PHE A 45 12.48 -23.64 -13.48
C PHE A 45 12.72 -22.77 -14.72
N CYS A 46 13.14 -21.52 -14.55
CA CYS A 46 13.43 -20.56 -15.63
C CYS A 46 14.82 -19.91 -15.51
N PRO A 47 15.93 -20.67 -15.51
CA PRO A 47 17.27 -20.12 -15.28
C PRO A 47 17.79 -19.18 -16.37
N GLN A 48 17.22 -19.19 -17.58
CA GLN A 48 17.77 -18.50 -18.77
C GLN A 48 17.03 -17.20 -19.19
N LYS A 49 16.21 -16.58 -18.33
CA LYS A 49 15.43 -15.37 -18.69
C LYS A 49 15.98 -14.07 -18.11
N LYS A 50 15.83 -12.97 -18.88
CA LYS A 50 16.31 -11.58 -18.62
C LYS A 50 15.85 -10.93 -17.29
N LYS A 51 14.97 -11.55 -16.51
CA LYS A 51 14.59 -11.13 -15.16
C LYS A 51 14.80 -12.29 -14.19
N PRO A 52 16.02 -12.49 -13.66
CA PRO A 52 16.29 -13.58 -12.72
C PRO A 52 15.65 -13.34 -11.34
N ASN A 53 15.31 -12.07 -11.06
CA ASN A 53 14.87 -11.59 -9.77
C ASN A 53 13.44 -11.03 -9.87
N TYR A 54 12.54 -11.56 -9.05
CA TYR A 54 11.13 -11.21 -8.97
C TYR A 54 10.81 -10.70 -7.56
N ARG A 55 9.88 -9.75 -7.44
CA ARG A 55 9.15 -9.55 -6.18
C ARG A 55 8.19 -10.73 -5.96
N TYR A 56 7.75 -10.93 -4.74
CA TYR A 56 6.90 -12.07 -4.38
C TYR A 56 5.68 -12.23 -5.29
N MET A 57 4.87 -11.17 -5.43
CA MET A 57 3.66 -11.19 -6.25
C MET A 57 3.96 -11.39 -7.74
N ASP A 58 5.06 -10.81 -8.23
CA ASP A 58 5.49 -10.98 -9.61
C ASP A 58 5.88 -12.43 -9.91
N LEU A 59 6.49 -13.12 -8.93
CA LEU A 59 6.86 -14.52 -9.07
C LEU A 59 5.62 -15.43 -9.06
N VAL A 60 4.63 -15.15 -8.19
CA VAL A 60 3.35 -15.87 -8.18
C VAL A 60 2.68 -15.74 -9.54
N GLN A 61 2.56 -14.50 -10.06
CA GLN A 61 1.94 -14.27 -11.36
C GLN A 61 2.71 -14.93 -12.51
N HIS A 62 4.05 -14.92 -12.45
CA HIS A 62 4.90 -15.63 -13.40
C HIS A 62 4.63 -17.15 -13.39
N ALA A 63 4.64 -17.76 -12.21
CA ALA A 63 4.43 -19.19 -12.03
C ALA A 63 3.04 -19.61 -12.53
N SER A 64 2.00 -18.92 -12.11
CA SER A 64 0.62 -19.19 -12.55
C SER A 64 0.45 -18.98 -14.06
N GLY A 65 1.03 -17.92 -14.63
CA GLY A 65 0.95 -17.63 -16.06
C GLY A 65 1.68 -18.66 -16.93
N VAL A 66 2.78 -19.25 -16.45
CA VAL A 66 3.46 -20.33 -17.16
C VAL A 66 2.73 -21.66 -17.00
N GLY A 67 2.25 -21.95 -15.79
CA GLY A 67 1.52 -23.18 -15.45
C GLY A 67 0.21 -23.32 -16.23
N ASN A 68 -0.59 -22.25 -16.31
CA ASN A 68 -1.90 -22.23 -16.97
C ASN A 68 -1.84 -21.91 -18.47
N SER A 69 -0.65 -21.94 -19.08
CA SER A 69 -0.53 -21.55 -20.48
C SER A 69 -1.07 -22.63 -21.43
N SER A 70 -1.85 -22.19 -22.41
CA SER A 70 -2.28 -23.00 -23.56
C SER A 70 -1.19 -23.25 -24.61
N SER A 71 0.03 -22.72 -24.44
CA SER A 71 1.10 -22.86 -25.42
C SER A 71 1.61 -24.30 -25.51
N ALA A 72 1.63 -24.84 -26.74
CA ALA A 72 2.25 -26.12 -27.06
C ALA A 72 3.79 -26.11 -26.95
N ARG A 73 4.42 -24.93 -26.90
CA ARG A 73 5.88 -24.80 -26.72
C ARG A 73 6.36 -25.15 -25.31
N ARG A 74 5.45 -25.36 -24.37
CA ARG A 74 5.75 -25.67 -22.97
C ARG A 74 5.37 -27.12 -22.68
N THR A 75 6.34 -27.92 -22.24
CA THR A 75 6.09 -29.33 -21.92
C THR A 75 5.14 -29.45 -20.71
N PRO A 76 4.36 -30.53 -20.62
CA PRO A 76 3.49 -30.76 -19.47
C PRO A 76 4.25 -30.70 -18.14
N ILE A 77 5.44 -31.31 -18.08
CA ILE A 77 6.32 -31.27 -16.90
C ILE A 77 6.70 -29.83 -16.53
N MET A 78 6.98 -28.96 -17.50
CA MET A 78 7.29 -27.56 -17.23
C MET A 78 6.07 -26.83 -16.67
N LYS A 79 4.86 -27.10 -17.19
CA LYS A 79 3.61 -26.54 -16.65
C LYS A 79 3.37 -27.02 -15.22
N ALA A 80 3.49 -28.32 -14.95
CA ALA A 80 3.36 -28.90 -13.61
C ALA A 80 4.31 -28.27 -12.60
N ASN A 81 5.58 -28.07 -12.97
CA ASN A 81 6.58 -27.46 -12.09
C ASN A 81 6.21 -26.00 -11.73
N HIS A 82 5.68 -25.24 -12.69
CA HIS A 82 5.27 -23.85 -12.44
C HIS A 82 3.96 -23.78 -11.64
N LEU A 83 3.02 -24.70 -11.86
CA LEU A 83 1.82 -24.84 -11.02
C LEU A 83 2.19 -25.21 -9.57
N ALA A 84 3.14 -26.12 -9.39
CA ALA A 84 3.66 -26.49 -8.07
C ALA A 84 4.33 -25.30 -7.36
N LEU A 85 5.07 -24.47 -8.10
CA LEU A 85 5.67 -23.24 -7.59
C LEU A 85 4.61 -22.22 -7.16
N ALA A 86 3.58 -22.02 -7.98
CA ALA A 86 2.47 -21.13 -7.62
C ALA A 86 1.78 -21.61 -6.34
N LYS A 87 1.43 -22.89 -6.27
CA LYS A 87 0.82 -23.54 -5.07
C LYS A 87 1.71 -23.39 -3.83
N TYR A 88 3.03 -23.52 -3.98
CA TYR A 88 4.00 -23.32 -2.90
C TYR A 88 4.03 -21.89 -2.39
N LEU A 89 4.05 -20.91 -3.29
CA LEU A 89 4.02 -19.49 -2.94
C LEU A 89 2.65 -19.07 -2.39
N GLU A 90 1.54 -19.54 -2.94
CA GLU A 90 0.20 -19.23 -2.41
C GLU A 90 0.01 -19.79 -1.00
N LYS A 91 0.53 -20.99 -0.71
CA LYS A 91 0.54 -21.52 0.65
C LYS A 91 1.47 -20.78 1.61
N GLY A 92 2.47 -20.06 1.11
CA GLY A 92 3.26 -19.09 1.88
C GLY A 92 2.54 -17.74 2.08
N LEU A 93 1.59 -17.40 1.19
CA LEU A 93 0.70 -16.26 1.38
C LEU A 93 -0.31 -16.51 2.48
N VAL A 94 -0.80 -17.73 2.71
CA VAL A 94 -1.76 -17.97 3.80
C VAL A 94 -1.17 -17.59 5.17
N PRO A 95 0.08 -17.98 5.51
CA PRO A 95 0.81 -17.41 6.64
C PRO A 95 1.11 -15.92 6.48
N LEU A 96 1.39 -15.38 5.29
CA LEU A 96 1.63 -13.94 5.13
C LEU A 96 0.36 -13.11 5.31
N VAL A 97 -0.83 -13.60 4.96
CA VAL A 97 -2.13 -12.94 5.16
C VAL A 97 -2.61 -13.14 6.60
N SER A 98 -2.26 -14.26 7.24
CA SER A 98 -2.46 -14.46 8.69
C SER A 98 -1.39 -13.79 9.57
N SER A 99 -0.20 -13.53 9.02
CA SER A 99 0.93 -12.81 9.64
C SER A 99 1.00 -11.34 9.21
N LEU A 100 0.15 -10.94 8.26
CA LEU A 100 -0.50 -9.64 8.17
C LEU A 100 -1.64 -9.59 9.20
N LYS A 101 -1.40 -10.12 10.41
CA LYS A 101 -1.67 -9.25 11.55
C LYS A 101 -0.99 -7.93 11.20
N PRO A 102 -1.62 -6.76 11.42
CA PRO A 102 -0.83 -5.55 11.49
C PRO A 102 0.39 -5.95 12.33
N ALA A 103 1.60 -5.70 11.84
CA ALA A 103 2.71 -5.58 12.78
C ALA A 103 2.10 -4.82 13.95
N ALA A 104 2.32 -5.28 15.18
CA ALA A 104 2.04 -4.44 16.32
C ALA A 104 3.00 -3.23 16.19
N GLN A 105 2.75 -2.34 15.22
CA GLN A 105 2.60 -0.94 15.50
C GLN A 105 1.67 -0.98 16.70
N GLU A 106 2.25 -0.69 17.85
CA GLU A 106 1.53 0.03 18.88
C GLU A 106 0.55 0.93 18.14
N ASP A 107 -0.74 0.76 18.39
CA ASP A 107 -1.74 1.64 17.81
C ASP A 107 -1.18 3.05 18.02
N PRO A 108 -0.88 3.85 16.96
CA PRO A 108 -0.29 5.17 17.12
C PRO A 108 -1.13 6.07 18.03
N LEU A 109 -2.37 5.65 18.31
CA LEU A 109 -3.35 6.30 19.15
C LEU A 109 -3.48 5.66 20.55
N SER A 110 -2.74 4.60 20.89
CA SER A 110 -2.86 3.84 22.15
C SER A 110 -2.58 4.66 23.43
N GLY A 111 -2.14 5.91 23.29
CA GLY A 111 -2.01 6.88 24.37
C GLY A 111 -2.56 8.26 24.05
N CYS A 112 -3.34 8.40 22.96
CA CYS A 112 -3.89 9.69 22.55
C CYS A 112 -5.28 9.90 23.17
N ASP A 113 -5.51 11.08 23.75
CA ASP A 113 -6.84 11.47 24.18
C ASP A 113 -7.71 11.68 22.94
N HIS A 114 -8.58 10.71 22.69
CA HIS A 114 -9.47 10.67 21.52
C HIS A 114 -10.50 11.80 21.49
N ASP A 115 -10.73 12.50 22.61
CA ASP A 115 -11.60 13.67 22.72
C ASP A 115 -10.85 14.99 22.53
N GLU A 116 -9.51 14.92 22.51
CA GLU A 116 -8.67 16.08 22.41
C GLU A 116 -8.84 16.80 21.07
N LYS A 117 -8.93 18.13 21.16
CA LYS A 117 -9.17 19.01 20.04
C LYS A 117 -7.85 19.47 19.43
N ILE A 118 -7.52 18.89 18.29
CA ILE A 118 -6.28 19.12 17.54
C ILE A 118 -6.58 19.98 16.31
N VAL A 119 -5.59 20.76 15.88
CA VAL A 119 -5.68 21.50 14.63
C VAL A 119 -5.54 20.57 13.43
N TRP A 120 -6.46 20.70 12.48
CA TRP A 120 -6.51 19.96 11.23
C TRP A 120 -6.45 20.91 10.01
N PRO A 121 -5.54 20.70 9.04
CA PRO A 121 -4.53 19.64 8.97
C PRO A 121 -3.50 19.66 10.12
N TRP A 122 -2.90 18.52 10.41
CA TRP A 122 -1.93 18.40 11.50
C TRP A 122 -0.81 19.40 11.33
N THR A 123 -0.65 20.27 12.32
CA THR A 123 0.28 21.40 12.27
C THR A 123 1.12 21.42 13.52
N GLY A 124 2.44 21.38 13.36
CA GLY A 124 3.40 21.64 14.43
C GLY A 124 3.72 23.12 14.55
N ILE A 125 4.10 23.55 15.75
CA ILE A 125 4.59 24.90 16.03
C ILE A 125 6.05 24.77 16.45
N VAL A 126 6.92 25.61 15.88
CA VAL A 126 8.31 25.76 16.31
C VAL A 126 8.53 27.21 16.71
N VAL A 127 9.11 27.42 17.89
CA VAL A 127 9.45 28.74 18.43
C VAL A 127 10.93 28.82 18.77
N ASN A 128 11.37 30.03 19.13
CA ASN A 128 12.77 30.36 19.43
C ASN A 128 13.72 30.16 18.24
N ILE A 129 13.22 30.39 17.02
CA ILE A 129 14.05 30.34 15.81
C ILE A 129 15.00 31.54 15.82
N PRO A 130 16.32 31.32 15.68
CA PRO A 130 17.29 32.41 15.66
C PRO A 130 17.00 33.43 14.56
N THR A 131 17.02 34.71 14.94
CA THR A 131 16.87 35.83 14.01
C THR A 131 18.04 36.80 14.14
N ARG A 132 18.35 37.49 13.05
CA ARG A 132 19.37 38.54 12.98
C ARG A 132 18.76 39.83 12.45
N LYS A 133 19.27 40.97 12.90
CA LYS A 133 18.89 42.26 12.31
C LYS A 133 19.70 42.49 11.04
N SER A 134 19.01 42.84 9.97
CA SER A 134 19.60 43.32 8.72
C SER A 134 20.09 44.76 8.88
N GLU A 135 20.93 45.22 7.96
CA GLU A 135 21.40 46.61 7.87
C GLU A 135 20.22 47.61 7.78
N ASP A 136 19.13 47.21 7.12
CA ASP A 136 17.89 47.98 7.01
C ASP A 136 17.00 47.97 8.27
N GLY A 137 17.48 47.41 9.38
CA GLY A 137 16.74 47.30 10.65
C GLY A 137 15.70 46.18 10.72
N ARG A 138 15.41 45.50 9.61
CA ARG A 138 14.47 44.37 9.55
C ARG A 138 15.05 43.10 10.17
N THR A 139 14.21 42.32 10.84
CA THR A 139 14.60 41.04 11.44
C THR A 139 14.46 39.91 10.41
N VAL A 140 15.58 39.25 10.08
CA VAL A 140 15.63 38.13 9.12
C VAL A 140 16.01 36.83 9.83
N GLY A 141 15.40 35.72 9.42
CA GLY A 141 15.66 34.37 9.93
C GLY A 141 16.19 33.43 8.85
N GLU A 142 16.52 32.20 9.24
CA GLU A 142 16.78 31.14 8.26
C GLU A 142 15.51 30.78 7.48
N SER A 143 15.67 30.29 6.24
CA SER A 143 14.53 29.88 5.44
C SER A 143 13.82 28.67 6.07
N GLY A 144 12.50 28.63 5.96
CA GLY A 144 11.72 27.47 6.41
C GLY A 144 12.15 26.16 5.73
N SER A 145 12.69 26.21 4.51
CA SER A 145 13.20 25.01 3.81
C SER A 145 14.36 24.35 4.56
N LYS A 146 15.27 25.12 5.17
CA LYS A 146 16.40 24.56 5.90
C LYS A 146 15.93 23.80 7.15
N LEU A 147 14.98 24.40 7.90
CA LEU A 147 14.36 23.74 9.05
C LEU A 147 13.55 22.51 8.63
N ARG A 148 12.83 22.58 7.50
CA ARG A 148 12.12 21.41 6.94
C ARG A 148 13.09 20.26 6.66
N ASP A 149 14.22 20.53 6.01
CA ASP A 149 15.17 19.50 5.63
C ASP A 149 15.88 18.88 6.86
N GLU A 150 16.07 19.65 7.93
CA GLU A 150 16.49 19.12 9.24
C GLU A 150 15.44 18.19 9.86
N LEU A 151 14.17 18.60 9.89
CA LEU A 151 13.08 17.78 10.42
C LEU A 151 12.88 16.49 9.60
N ILE A 152 13.11 16.54 8.28
CA ILE A 152 13.15 15.34 7.42
C ILE A 152 14.27 14.41 7.84
N ARG A 153 15.49 14.92 8.07
CA ARG A 153 16.63 14.10 8.54
C ARG A 153 16.39 13.46 9.91
N ARG A 154 15.58 14.10 10.77
CA ARG A 154 15.13 13.54 12.05
C ARG A 154 14.00 12.51 11.92
N GLY A 155 13.48 12.28 10.71
CA GLY A 155 12.43 11.30 10.44
C GLY A 155 11.00 11.82 10.59
N PHE A 156 10.80 13.11 10.86
CA PHE A 156 9.46 13.68 11.05
C PHE A 156 8.71 13.96 9.74
N ASN A 157 9.41 13.98 8.60
CA ASN A 157 8.81 14.06 7.26
C ASN A 157 7.69 15.13 7.08
N PRO A 158 7.90 16.41 7.46
CA PRO A 158 6.93 17.46 7.20
C PRO A 158 6.81 17.79 5.70
N ILE A 159 5.62 18.23 5.27
CA ILE A 159 5.40 18.72 3.90
C ILE A 159 6.08 20.07 3.72
N ARG A 160 5.90 20.96 4.70
CA ARG A 160 6.32 22.35 4.60
C ARG A 160 6.59 22.95 5.96
N VAL A 161 7.52 23.89 6.02
CA VAL A 161 7.73 24.76 7.18
C VAL A 161 7.59 26.20 6.72
N ARG A 162 6.73 26.98 7.40
CA ARG A 162 6.48 28.39 7.09
C ARG A 162 6.80 29.26 8.29
N PRO A 163 7.83 30.12 8.19
CA PRO A 163 8.03 31.17 9.16
C PRO A 163 6.85 32.14 9.19
N LEU A 164 6.47 32.58 10.38
CA LEU A 164 5.46 33.61 10.57
C LEU A 164 6.14 34.99 10.63
N TRP A 165 5.50 35.99 10.01
CA TRP A 165 6.04 37.34 9.84
C TRP A 165 5.10 38.37 10.45
N ASN A 166 5.64 39.34 11.19
CA ASN A 166 4.89 40.47 11.73
C ASN A 166 5.42 41.77 11.10
N ASN A 167 4.59 42.55 10.42
CA ASN A 167 4.95 43.86 9.86
C ASN A 167 6.31 43.91 9.12
N CYS A 168 6.65 42.85 8.37
CA CYS A 168 7.91 42.61 7.65
C CYS A 168 9.12 42.12 8.48
N ASP A 169 8.91 41.76 9.75
CA ASP A 169 9.91 41.15 10.61
C ASP A 169 9.62 39.66 10.84
N HIS A 170 10.68 38.85 10.81
CA HIS A 170 10.61 37.44 11.14
C HIS A 170 10.31 37.27 12.64
N SER A 171 9.19 36.63 12.97
CA SER A 171 8.72 36.53 14.37
C SER A 171 9.51 35.57 15.26
N GLY A 172 10.43 34.79 14.69
CA GLY A 172 11.12 33.70 15.41
C GLY A 172 10.25 32.46 15.61
N ILE A 173 9.11 32.40 14.92
CA ILE A 173 8.13 31.32 14.99
C ILE A 173 7.90 30.76 13.58
N ALA A 174 7.73 29.45 13.46
CA ALA A 174 7.30 28.80 12.24
C ALA A 174 6.22 27.77 12.52
N VAL A 175 5.36 27.55 11.53
CA VAL A 175 4.42 26.43 11.49
C VAL A 175 4.97 25.32 10.61
N VAL A 176 4.76 24.08 11.04
CA VAL A 176 5.20 22.85 10.38
C VAL A 176 3.96 22.11 9.89
N GLU A 177 3.76 22.05 8.58
CA GLU A 177 2.61 21.39 7.96
C GLU A 177 2.95 19.91 7.72
N PHE A 178 2.13 19.00 8.23
CA PHE A 178 2.24 17.58 7.96
C PHE A 178 1.19 17.10 6.96
N ARG A 179 1.32 15.85 6.51
CA ARG A 179 0.33 15.20 5.63
C ARG A 179 -1.03 15.16 6.29
N LYS A 180 -2.10 15.19 5.50
CA LYS A 180 -3.46 15.08 6.03
C LYS A 180 -3.81 13.64 6.44
N ASP A 181 -3.10 12.63 5.96
CA ASP A 181 -3.42 11.25 6.34
C ASP A 181 -2.93 10.90 7.77
N TRP A 182 -3.23 9.67 8.20
CA TRP A 182 -2.79 9.13 9.49
C TRP A 182 -1.27 9.06 9.64
N SER A 183 -0.53 8.93 8.52
CA SER A 183 0.94 9.02 8.57
C SER A 183 1.41 10.42 8.98
N GLY A 184 0.69 11.45 8.56
CA GLY A 184 0.94 12.81 8.99
C GLY A 184 0.70 13.03 10.48
N LEU A 185 -0.34 12.40 11.05
CA LEU A 185 -0.59 12.45 12.50
C LEU A 185 0.55 11.78 13.27
N HIS A 186 0.92 10.58 12.85
CA HIS A 186 2.02 9.83 13.46
C HIS A 186 3.33 10.63 13.45
N ASN A 187 3.66 11.22 12.30
CA ASN A 187 4.82 12.09 12.15
C ASN A 187 4.76 13.33 13.05
N ALA A 188 3.60 13.95 13.17
CA ALA A 188 3.40 15.13 14.01
C ALA A 188 3.52 14.79 15.50
N LEU A 189 2.97 13.65 15.94
CA LEU A 189 3.07 13.18 17.33
C LEU A 189 4.50 12.78 17.68
N SER A 190 5.20 12.10 16.76
CA SER A 190 6.63 11.79 16.89
C SER A 190 7.47 13.06 17.04
N PHE A 191 7.14 14.11 16.28
CA PHE A 191 7.74 15.43 16.40
C PHE A 191 7.49 16.04 17.79
N GLU A 192 6.24 16.08 18.28
CA GLU A 192 5.92 16.60 19.62
C GLU A 192 6.66 15.83 20.72
N ASN A 193 6.57 14.50 20.70
CA ASN A 193 7.18 13.62 21.70
C ASN A 193 8.70 13.77 21.75
N ALA A 194 9.37 13.95 20.59
CA ALA A 194 10.81 14.15 20.55
C ALA A 194 11.24 15.46 21.23
N TYR A 195 10.50 16.55 21.01
CA TYR A 195 10.79 17.81 21.68
C TYR A 195 10.41 17.80 23.16
N GLU A 196 9.33 17.10 23.55
CA GLU A 196 8.98 16.91 24.96
C GLU A 196 10.05 16.08 25.70
N ALA A 197 10.57 15.01 25.07
CA ALA A 197 11.66 14.21 25.63
C ALA A 197 12.98 15.00 25.80
N ASP A 198 13.22 15.99 24.93
CA ASP A 198 14.37 16.90 25.02
C ASP A 198 14.15 18.07 26.02
N HIS A 199 13.05 18.08 26.78
CA HIS A 199 12.62 19.20 27.65
C HIS A 199 12.48 20.53 26.89
N ARG A 200 11.97 20.43 25.66
CA ARG A 200 11.76 21.53 24.71
C ARG A 200 10.32 21.56 24.20
N GLY A 201 9.40 21.05 25.02
CA GLY A 201 7.98 21.09 24.73
C GLY A 201 7.33 22.44 25.06
N LYS A 202 6.02 22.51 24.84
CA LYS A 202 5.23 23.71 25.15
C LYS A 202 5.28 24.13 26.62
N LYS A 203 5.26 23.14 27.53
CA LYS A 203 5.33 23.38 28.98
C LYS A 203 6.66 24.02 29.37
N ASP A 204 7.76 23.53 28.81
CA ASP A 204 9.11 24.08 29.03
C ASP A 204 9.25 25.48 28.45
N TRP A 205 8.63 25.73 27.28
CA TRP A 205 8.54 27.08 26.72
C TRP A 205 7.71 28.04 27.59
N GLY A 206 6.68 27.55 28.28
CA GLY A 206 5.85 28.35 29.19
C GLY A 206 6.47 28.59 30.57
N ALA A 207 7.49 27.83 30.97
CA ALA A 207 8.11 27.94 32.29
C ALA A 207 8.96 29.22 32.45
N ASN A 208 8.92 29.80 33.66
CA ASN A 208 9.75 30.94 34.09
C ASN A 208 11.13 30.47 34.59
N ASN A 209 11.83 29.71 33.76
CA ASN A 209 13.20 29.25 34.04
C ASN A 209 14.23 30.09 33.27
N ASP A 210 15.52 29.82 33.51
CA ASP A 210 16.69 30.45 32.91
C ASP A 210 16.66 30.56 31.37
N VAL A 211 17.70 31.21 30.81
CA VAL A 211 17.93 31.44 29.37
C VAL A 211 17.56 30.20 28.53
N LYS A 212 16.66 30.40 27.55
CA LYS A 212 16.16 29.35 26.66
C LYS A 212 17.09 29.16 25.48
N TYR A 213 17.53 27.92 25.26
CA TYR A 213 18.46 27.57 24.18
C TYR A 213 17.85 26.63 23.15
N GLY A 214 18.08 26.95 21.87
CA GLY A 214 17.61 26.15 20.75
C GLY A 214 16.09 26.19 20.55
N LEU A 215 15.61 25.35 19.65
CA LEU A 215 14.22 25.33 19.23
C LEU A 215 13.34 24.63 20.25
N TYR A 216 12.11 25.12 20.39
CA TYR A 216 11.04 24.49 21.16
C TYR A 216 9.88 24.18 20.22
N ALA A 217 9.21 23.05 20.43
CA ALA A 217 8.15 22.64 19.54
C ALA A 217 7.08 21.75 20.15
N TRP A 218 5.88 21.79 19.55
CA TRP A 218 4.70 21.01 19.94
C TRP A 218 3.69 20.92 18.79
N ILE A 219 2.68 20.06 18.91
CA ILE A 219 1.53 20.03 18.00
C ILE A 219 0.55 21.15 18.36
N ALA A 220 0.03 21.86 17.35
CA ALA A 220 -0.98 22.88 17.54
C ALA A 220 -2.31 22.26 18.02
N ARG A 221 -2.80 22.77 19.15
CA ARG A 221 -4.05 22.35 19.78
C ARG A 221 -5.05 23.51 19.85
N ALA A 222 -6.23 23.25 20.43
CA ALA A 222 -7.32 24.21 20.47
C ALA A 222 -6.96 25.55 21.14
N ASP A 223 -6.05 25.55 22.11
CA ASP A 223 -5.60 26.77 22.78
C ASP A 223 -4.67 27.61 21.89
N ASP A 224 -3.77 26.99 21.12
CA ASP A 224 -2.94 27.68 20.13
C ASP A 224 -3.81 28.35 19.06
N HIS A 225 -4.81 27.63 18.54
CA HIS A 225 -5.75 28.13 17.52
C HIS A 225 -6.60 29.30 18.01
N LYS A 226 -7.07 29.24 19.27
CA LYS A 226 -7.89 30.29 19.88
C LYS A 226 -7.08 31.48 20.40
N SER A 227 -5.75 31.35 20.51
CA SER A 227 -4.90 32.42 21.02
C SER A 227 -4.98 33.69 20.15
N SER A 228 -4.85 34.86 20.78
CA SER A 228 -4.76 36.15 20.07
C SER A 228 -3.37 36.40 19.45
N SER A 229 -2.46 35.44 19.55
CA SER A 229 -1.11 35.52 19.01
C SER A 229 -1.09 35.38 17.48
N ILE A 230 0.07 35.69 16.87
CA ILE A 230 0.32 35.45 15.45
C ILE A 230 0.12 33.98 15.05
N ILE A 231 0.39 33.05 15.97
CA ILE A 231 0.14 31.62 15.77
C ILE A 231 -1.36 31.40 15.59
N GLY A 232 -2.17 31.85 16.55
CA GLY A 232 -3.62 31.69 16.49
C GLY A 232 -4.24 32.39 15.29
N GLU A 233 -3.77 33.59 14.93
CA GLU A 233 -4.22 34.27 13.70
C GLU A 233 -3.94 33.45 12.44
N HIS A 234 -2.74 32.87 12.33
CA HIS A 234 -2.38 32.02 11.20
C HIS A 234 -3.22 30.74 11.16
N LEU A 235 -3.38 30.07 12.30
CA LEU A 235 -4.11 28.81 12.40
C LEU A 235 -5.60 29.00 12.06
N ARG A 236 -6.24 30.07 12.53
CA ARG A 236 -7.64 30.38 12.18
C ARG A 236 -7.86 30.62 10.68
N LYS A 237 -6.85 31.10 9.96
CA LYS A 237 -6.94 31.32 8.51
C LYS A 237 -6.70 30.05 7.68
N THR A 238 -6.00 29.07 8.24
CA THR A 238 -5.46 27.94 7.45
C THR A 238 -5.99 26.58 7.88
N SER A 239 -6.57 26.47 9.07
CA SER A 239 -6.90 25.19 9.70
C SER A 239 -8.15 25.28 10.58
N ASP A 240 -8.80 24.12 10.75
CA ASP A 240 -9.95 23.94 11.64
C ASP A 240 -9.54 23.15 12.89
N ILE A 241 -10.38 23.21 13.93
CA ILE A 241 -10.22 22.34 15.10
C ILE A 241 -11.07 21.09 14.91
N LYS A 242 -10.45 19.91 15.00
CA LYS A 242 -11.13 18.61 14.94
C LYS A 242 -10.65 17.68 16.06
N THR A 243 -11.48 16.71 16.36
CA THR A 243 -11.18 15.62 17.30
C THR A 243 -10.76 14.38 16.50
N ILE A 244 -9.83 13.58 17.02
CA ILE A 244 -9.34 12.36 16.35
C ILE A 244 -10.50 11.40 16.08
N SER A 245 -11.39 11.19 17.05
CA SER A 245 -12.59 10.36 16.90
C SER A 245 -13.44 10.76 15.69
N LYS A 246 -13.67 12.06 15.51
CA LYS A 246 -14.44 12.58 14.37
C LYS A 246 -13.75 12.29 13.04
N LEU A 247 -12.43 12.43 12.99
CA LEU A 247 -11.64 12.13 11.79
C LEU A 247 -11.64 10.62 11.46
N MET A 248 -11.55 9.75 12.47
CA MET A 248 -11.68 8.30 12.30
C MET A 248 -13.05 7.93 11.74
N GLU A 249 -14.12 8.50 12.30
CA GLU A 249 -15.48 8.23 11.85
C GLU A 249 -15.75 8.76 10.43
N GLU A 250 -15.23 9.95 10.09
CA GLU A 250 -15.28 10.50 8.73
C GLU A 250 -14.55 9.58 7.72
N GLU A 251 -13.40 9.02 8.10
CA GLU A 251 -12.64 8.11 7.24
C GLU A 251 -13.34 6.75 7.09
N ALA A 252 -13.83 6.16 8.18
CA ALA A 252 -14.60 4.91 8.14
C ALA A 252 -15.80 5.03 7.21
N ARG A 253 -16.57 6.12 7.31
CA ARG A 253 -17.71 6.38 6.40
C ARG A 253 -17.32 6.47 4.93
N LYS A 254 -16.14 7.03 4.61
CA LYS A 254 -15.65 7.08 3.23
C LYS A 254 -15.26 5.70 2.72
N GLN A 255 -14.60 4.90 3.56
CA GLN A 255 -14.24 3.52 3.25
C GLN A 255 -15.49 2.67 3.02
N ASP A 256 -16.50 2.76 3.87
CA ASP A 256 -17.76 2.03 3.73
C ASP A 256 -18.49 2.38 2.43
N ARG A 257 -18.52 3.67 2.07
CA ARG A 257 -19.10 4.11 0.79
C ARG A 257 -18.34 3.54 -0.41
N LEU A 258 -17.01 3.52 -0.35
CA LEU A 258 -16.18 2.96 -1.42
C LEU A 258 -16.41 1.45 -1.56
N VAL A 259 -16.42 0.72 -0.44
CA VAL A 259 -16.69 -0.72 -0.42
C VAL A 259 -18.08 -1.00 -0.98
N SER A 260 -19.11 -0.28 -0.54
CA SER A 260 -20.48 -0.45 -1.03
C SER A 260 -20.57 -0.22 -2.55
N TYR A 261 -19.92 0.84 -3.06
CA TYR A 261 -19.88 1.14 -4.48
C TYR A 261 -19.20 0.02 -5.29
N LEU A 262 -18.05 -0.47 -4.83
CA LEU A 262 -17.32 -1.56 -5.49
C LEU A 262 -18.09 -2.88 -5.45
N THR A 263 -18.76 -3.19 -4.34
CA THR A 263 -19.63 -4.37 -4.21
C THR A 263 -20.76 -4.33 -5.23
N ASN A 264 -21.43 -3.18 -5.39
CA ASN A 264 -22.48 -3.02 -6.40
C ASN A 264 -21.96 -3.25 -7.84
N ILE A 265 -20.77 -2.71 -8.16
CA ILE A 265 -20.13 -2.97 -9.45
C ILE A 265 -19.87 -4.47 -9.64
N LEU A 266 -19.31 -5.15 -8.62
CA LEU A 266 -19.03 -6.58 -8.68
C LEU A 266 -20.30 -7.40 -8.88
N GLU A 267 -21.37 -7.10 -8.15
CA GLU A 267 -22.68 -7.75 -8.29
C GLU A 267 -23.23 -7.57 -9.70
N THR A 268 -23.20 -6.35 -10.22
CA THR A 268 -23.67 -6.04 -11.57
C THR A 268 -22.87 -6.81 -12.61
N LYS A 269 -21.53 -6.82 -12.52
CA LYS A 269 -20.67 -7.55 -13.47
C LYS A 269 -20.86 -9.06 -13.38
N ASN A 270 -21.05 -9.60 -12.18
CA ASN A 270 -21.30 -11.03 -11.97
C ASN A 270 -22.65 -11.45 -12.59
N LYS A 271 -23.68 -10.60 -12.50
CA LYS A 271 -24.97 -10.83 -13.16
C LYS A 271 -24.81 -10.89 -14.69
N HIS A 272 -24.11 -9.92 -15.28
CA HIS A 272 -23.86 -9.91 -16.73
C HIS A 272 -23.07 -11.13 -17.19
N LEU A 273 -22.10 -11.59 -16.39
CA LEU A 273 -21.32 -12.78 -16.70
C LEU A 273 -22.20 -14.03 -16.76
N LYS A 274 -23.10 -14.22 -15.78
CA LYS A 274 -24.07 -15.33 -15.78
C LYS A 274 -25.03 -15.27 -16.96
N GLU A 275 -25.51 -14.09 -17.32
CA GLU A 275 -26.36 -13.90 -18.50
C GLU A 275 -25.63 -14.29 -19.79
N MET A 276 -24.37 -13.89 -19.94
CA MET A 276 -23.54 -14.27 -21.09
C MET A 276 -23.25 -15.77 -21.13
N GLU A 277 -22.97 -16.40 -20.00
CA GLU A 277 -22.75 -17.85 -19.90
C GLU A 277 -23.99 -18.65 -20.32
N ALA A 278 -25.18 -18.20 -19.89
CA ALA A 278 -26.45 -18.78 -20.32
C ALA A 278 -26.66 -18.64 -21.83
N MET A 279 -26.41 -17.45 -22.40
CA MET A 279 -26.51 -17.21 -23.84
C MET A 279 -25.54 -18.09 -24.65
N CYS A 280 -24.29 -18.23 -24.19
CA CYS A 280 -23.30 -19.10 -24.82
C CYS A 280 -23.75 -20.56 -24.79
N SER A 281 -24.33 -21.02 -23.68
CA SER A 281 -24.84 -22.40 -23.53
C SER A 281 -25.98 -22.67 -24.53
N VAL A 282 -26.97 -21.78 -24.61
CA VAL A 282 -28.09 -21.87 -25.57
C VAL A 282 -27.59 -21.85 -27.02
N THR A 283 -26.64 -20.97 -27.33
CA THR A 283 -26.05 -20.87 -28.68
C THR A 283 -25.28 -22.16 -29.04
N SER A 284 -24.55 -22.73 -28.08
CA SER A 284 -23.83 -24.00 -28.30
C SER A 284 -24.77 -25.17 -28.54
N GLU A 285 -25.89 -25.26 -27.82
CA GLU A 285 -26.92 -26.29 -28.05
C GLU A 285 -27.56 -26.13 -29.43
N SER A 286 -27.93 -24.90 -29.81
CA SER A 286 -28.49 -24.60 -31.13
C SER A 286 -27.53 -24.98 -32.26
N LEU A 287 -26.23 -24.69 -32.08
CA LEU A 287 -25.19 -25.06 -33.03
C LEU A 287 -25.08 -26.59 -33.19
N LYS A 288 -25.15 -27.36 -32.09
CA LYS A 288 -25.11 -28.83 -32.14
C LYS A 288 -26.26 -29.38 -32.97
N VAL A 289 -27.48 -28.88 -32.77
CA VAL A 289 -28.66 -29.29 -33.54
C VAL A 289 -28.47 -29.01 -35.04
N LEU A 290 -28.00 -27.82 -35.40
CA LEU A 290 -27.74 -27.47 -36.81
C LEU A 290 -26.64 -28.34 -37.44
N MET A 291 -25.62 -28.72 -36.66
CA MET A 291 -24.58 -29.63 -37.13
C MET A 291 -25.13 -31.03 -37.41
N GLU A 292 -25.97 -31.57 -36.52
CA GLU A 292 -26.62 -32.87 -36.71
C GLU A 292 -27.54 -32.86 -37.95
N GLU A 293 -28.32 -31.80 -38.14
CA GLU A 293 -29.20 -31.66 -39.31
C GLU A 293 -28.41 -31.59 -40.61
N LYS A 294 -27.30 -30.83 -40.64
CA LYS A 294 -26.39 -30.79 -41.78
C LYS A 294 -25.80 -32.17 -42.09
N ASP A 295 -25.37 -32.91 -41.07
CA ASP A 295 -24.80 -34.25 -41.25
C ASP A 295 -25.84 -35.24 -41.80
N ASN A 296 -27.09 -35.15 -41.34
CA ASN A 296 -28.21 -35.94 -41.86
C ASN A 296 -28.49 -35.64 -43.35
N LEU A 297 -28.52 -34.36 -43.73
CA LEU A 297 -28.71 -33.94 -45.13
C LEU A 297 -27.57 -34.44 -46.03
N LEU A 298 -26.31 -34.35 -45.56
CA LEU A 298 -25.16 -34.88 -46.31
C LEU A 298 -25.25 -36.41 -46.48
N GLN A 299 -25.68 -37.13 -45.45
CA GLN A 299 -25.89 -38.58 -45.56
C GLN A 299 -27.01 -38.93 -46.54
N ALA A 300 -28.11 -38.20 -46.54
CA ALA A 300 -29.22 -38.41 -47.48
C ALA A 300 -28.78 -38.18 -48.94
N TYR A 301 -28.08 -37.07 -49.19
CA TYR A 301 -27.51 -36.74 -50.51
C TYR A 301 -26.57 -37.84 -51.02
N ASN A 302 -25.64 -38.29 -50.17
CA ASN A 302 -24.66 -39.33 -50.54
C ASN A 302 -25.28 -40.72 -50.76
N LYS A 303 -26.46 -40.99 -50.19
CA LYS A 303 -27.18 -42.27 -50.35
C LYS A 303 -28.10 -42.30 -51.58
N GLY A 304 -28.21 -41.21 -52.34
CA GLY A 304 -28.94 -41.18 -53.62
C GLY A 304 -30.45 -41.37 -53.49
N VAL A 305 -31.03 -41.01 -52.34
CA VAL A 305 -32.49 -41.01 -52.13
C VAL A 305 -32.97 -39.57 -52.34
N PHE A 306 -33.49 -39.29 -53.52
CA PHE A 306 -34.29 -38.10 -53.82
C PHE A 306 -35.74 -38.52 -54.02
#